data_AF-A0A2G2WGX6-F1
#
_entry.id   AF-A0A2G2WGX6-F1
#
_cell.length_a   1.000
_cell.length_b   1.000
_cell.length_c   1.000
_cell.angle_alpha   90.00
_cell.angle_beta   90.00
_cell.angle_gamma   90.00
#
_symmetry.space_group_name_H-M   'P 1'
#
loop_
_entity.id
_entity.type
_entity.pdbx_description
1 polymer ?
#
loop_
_entity_poly.entity_id
_entity_poly.type
_entity_poly.pdbx_seq_one_letter_code
_entity_poly.pdbx_strand_id
1 'polypeptide(L)'
;MERVTEKEQLRKEEEANNSSMSFSSLREDIINVLDFVERLKNEEDQKPVDVDLIEKLKLKLAFICTYVQLSYSDLDQFQDIMTGKRQEVENLLRTIFDDVDNTIRCKYNMHHVLPSLTKNMDNCISSDHCSKSNAMVEEQLNFLLLNLHHLSKYRAEKIFQLVNEYGIL
;
A
#
# COMPACT_ATOMS: atom_id res chain seq x y z
N MET A 1 -0.84 41.60 7.99
CA MET A 1 -0.46 40.37 8.71
C MET A 1 -1.55 39.31 8.55
N GLU A 2 -2.82 39.66 8.73
CA GLU A 2 -4.01 38.77 8.60
C GLU A 2 -4.19 38.07 7.23
N ARG A 3 -3.97 38.76 6.10
CA ARG A 3 -4.09 38.16 4.75
C ARG A 3 -3.01 37.13 4.39
N VAL A 4 -1.88 37.14 5.10
CA VAL A 4 -0.81 36.15 4.90
C VAL A 4 -1.17 34.86 5.61
N THR A 5 -1.81 34.95 6.78
CA THR A 5 -2.29 33.80 7.56
C THR A 5 -3.43 33.05 6.86
N GLU A 6 -4.37 33.77 6.24
CA GLU A 6 -5.52 33.17 5.54
C GLU A 6 -5.10 32.39 4.27
N LYS A 7 -4.15 32.92 3.50
CA LYS A 7 -3.60 32.23 2.31
C LYS A 7 -2.82 30.97 2.67
N GLU A 8 -2.06 31.02 3.75
CA GLU A 8 -1.31 29.86 4.26
C GLU A 8 -2.24 28.76 4.77
N GLN A 9 -3.38 29.13 5.37
CA GLN A 9 -4.38 28.18 5.85
C GLN A 9 -5.11 27.49 4.68
N LEU A 10 -5.55 28.24 3.67
CA LEU A 10 -6.17 27.69 2.46
C LEU A 10 -5.26 26.69 1.74
N ARG A 11 -3.96 27.01 1.63
CA ARG A 11 -2.98 26.11 1.01
C ARG A 11 -2.85 24.79 1.76
N LYS A 12 -2.83 24.82 3.10
CA LYS A 12 -2.77 23.61 3.94
C LYS A 12 -4.02 22.75 3.83
N GLU A 13 -5.20 23.37 3.73
CA GLU A 13 -6.46 22.66 3.51
C GLU A 13 -6.50 21.97 2.14
N GLU A 14 -6.02 22.65 1.08
CA GLU A 14 -5.92 22.08 -0.26
C GLU A 14 -4.93 20.91 -0.32
N GLU A 15 -3.75 21.05 0.30
CA GLU A 15 -2.74 19.99 0.40
C GLU A 15 -3.27 18.77 1.18
N ALA A 16 -3.99 19.00 2.29
CA ALA A 16 -4.59 17.92 3.07
C ALA A 16 -5.70 17.18 2.31
N ASN A 17 -6.53 17.91 1.56
CA ASN A 17 -7.55 17.31 0.70
C ASN A 17 -6.93 16.46 -0.42
N ASN A 18 -5.87 16.96 -1.05
CA ASN A 18 -5.15 16.24 -2.10
C ASN A 18 -4.46 14.98 -1.57
N SER A 19 -3.89 15.02 -0.36
CA SER A 19 -3.30 13.86 0.31
C SER A 19 -4.37 12.81 0.66
N SER A 20 -5.49 13.23 1.25
CA SER A 20 -6.63 12.35 1.57
C SER A 20 -7.19 11.68 0.32
N MET A 21 -7.37 12.44 -0.77
CA MET A 21 -7.78 11.91 -2.07
C MET A 21 -6.76 10.90 -2.59
N SER A 22 -5.46 11.21 -2.54
CA SER A 22 -4.38 10.31 -3.00
C SER A 22 -4.35 8.99 -2.24
N PHE A 23 -4.50 9.03 -0.91
CA PHE A 23 -4.56 7.80 -0.10
C PHE A 23 -5.83 6.99 -0.38
N SER A 24 -6.97 7.65 -0.59
CA SER A 24 -8.23 6.97 -0.89
C SER A 24 -8.15 6.19 -2.21
N SER A 25 -7.61 6.81 -3.26
CA SER A 25 -7.38 6.16 -4.56
C SER A 25 -6.35 5.02 -4.46
N LEU A 26 -5.27 5.22 -3.68
CA LEU A 26 -4.31 4.16 -3.40
C LEU A 26 -4.98 2.95 -2.73
N ARG A 27 -5.80 3.19 -1.69
CA ARG A 27 -6.51 2.12 -0.98
C ARG A 27 -7.48 1.37 -1.88
N GLU A 28 -8.21 2.07 -2.74
CA GLU A 28 -9.12 1.46 -3.71
C GLU A 28 -8.38 0.53 -4.67
N ASP A 29 -7.28 1.00 -5.26
CA ASP A 29 -6.46 0.17 -6.16
C ASP A 29 -5.89 -1.07 -5.45
N ILE A 30 -5.47 -0.93 -4.19
CA ILE A 30 -4.99 -2.05 -3.37
C ILE A 30 -6.10 -3.07 -3.14
N ILE A 31 -7.31 -2.62 -2.80
CA ILE A 31 -8.47 -3.51 -2.63
C ILE A 31 -8.75 -4.26 -3.93
N ASN A 32 -8.73 -3.57 -5.07
CA ASN A 32 -8.96 -4.18 -6.38
C ASN A 32 -7.90 -5.22 -6.72
N VAL A 33 -6.61 -4.94 -6.46
CA VAL A 33 -5.52 -5.91 -6.64
C VAL A 33 -5.68 -7.12 -5.73
N LEU A 34 -5.98 -6.92 -4.45
CA LEU A 34 -6.10 -8.01 -3.48
C LEU A 34 -7.32 -8.90 -3.76
N ASP A 35 -8.46 -8.31 -4.12
CA ASP A 35 -9.65 -9.07 -4.55
C ASP A 35 -9.35 -9.90 -5.79
N PHE A 36 -8.65 -9.31 -6.78
CA PHE A 36 -8.24 -10.03 -7.97
C PHE A 36 -7.34 -11.23 -7.64
N VAL A 37 -6.31 -11.03 -6.83
CA VAL A 37 -5.36 -12.10 -6.48
C VAL A 37 -6.04 -13.21 -5.65
N GLU A 38 -6.98 -12.88 -4.77
CA GLU A 38 -7.76 -13.91 -4.05
C GLU A 38 -8.67 -14.72 -4.98
N ARG A 39 -9.25 -14.08 -6.01
CA ARG A 39 -10.04 -14.80 -7.03
C ARG A 39 -9.15 -15.66 -7.92
N LEU A 40 -7.97 -15.15 -8.29
CA LEU A 40 -7.01 -15.85 -9.14
C LEU A 40 -6.53 -17.17 -8.50
N LYS A 41 -6.44 -17.24 -7.16
CA LYS A 41 -6.13 -18.49 -6.44
C LYS A 41 -7.13 -19.63 -6.71
N ASN A 42 -8.36 -19.29 -7.09
CA ASN A 42 -9.46 -20.24 -7.27
C ASN A 42 -9.86 -20.44 -8.74
N GLU A 43 -9.11 -19.86 -9.69
CA GLU A 43 -9.44 -19.96 -11.12
C GLU A 43 -8.89 -21.29 -11.69
N GLU A 44 -9.79 -22.20 -12.08
CA GLU A 44 -9.45 -23.58 -12.48
C GLU A 44 -8.60 -23.65 -13.76
N ASP A 45 -8.76 -22.68 -14.66
CA ASP A 45 -8.09 -22.63 -15.96
C ASP A 45 -6.75 -21.88 -15.93
N GLN A 46 -6.19 -21.61 -14.75
CA GLN A 46 -4.93 -20.90 -14.59
C GLN A 46 -3.89 -21.69 -13.82
N LYS A 47 -2.62 -21.35 -14.07
CA LYS A 47 -1.52 -21.83 -13.24
C LYS A 47 -1.76 -21.35 -11.81
N PRO A 48 -1.62 -22.24 -10.80
CA PRO A 48 -1.76 -21.82 -9.42
C PRO A 48 -0.71 -20.76 -9.08
N VAL A 49 -1.18 -19.64 -8.55
CA VAL A 49 -0.29 -18.59 -8.04
C VAL A 49 0.31 -19.07 -6.72
N ASP A 50 1.62 -18.88 -6.58
CA ASP A 50 2.33 -19.19 -5.34
C ASP A 50 1.76 -18.37 -4.18
N VAL A 51 1.22 -19.07 -3.18
CA VAL A 51 0.62 -18.48 -1.98
C VAL A 51 1.64 -17.61 -1.24
N ASP A 52 2.92 -17.97 -1.26
CA ASP A 52 3.98 -17.17 -0.62
C ASP A 52 4.19 -15.83 -1.33
N LEU A 53 4.01 -15.78 -2.65
CA LEU A 53 4.07 -14.52 -3.41
C LEU A 53 2.88 -13.61 -3.07
N ILE A 54 1.70 -14.20 -2.89
CA ILE A 54 0.48 -13.46 -2.52
C ILE A 54 0.63 -12.86 -1.12
N GLU A 55 1.09 -13.65 -0.15
CA GLU A 55 1.31 -13.15 1.21
C GLU A 55 2.44 -12.10 1.25
N LYS A 56 3.50 -12.26 0.44
CA LYS A 56 4.51 -11.21 0.27
C LYS A 56 3.92 -9.92 -0.32
N LEU A 57 3.03 -10.02 -1.31
CA LEU A 57 2.37 -8.85 -1.90
C LEU A 57 1.51 -8.12 -0.86
N LYS A 58 0.65 -8.85 -0.14
CA LYS A 58 -0.18 -8.31 0.96
C LYS A 58 0.67 -7.57 1.99
N LEU A 59 1.79 -8.18 2.39
CA LEU A 59 2.71 -7.58 3.35
C LEU A 59 3.30 -6.26 2.84
N LYS A 60 3.77 -6.20 1.59
CA LYS A 60 4.35 -4.98 1.01
C LYS A 60 3.30 -3.88 0.83
N LEU A 61 2.10 -4.23 0.40
CA LEU A 61 0.99 -3.27 0.28
C LEU A 61 0.57 -2.73 1.64
N ALA A 62 0.46 -3.59 2.66
CA ALA A 62 0.18 -3.17 4.04
C ALA A 62 1.27 -2.24 4.57
N PHE A 63 2.55 -2.54 4.29
CA PHE A 63 3.67 -1.66 4.64
C PHE A 63 3.53 -0.28 3.99
N ILE A 64 3.27 -0.23 2.68
CA ILE A 64 3.10 1.03 1.97
C ILE A 64 1.94 1.83 2.57
N CYS A 65 0.77 1.22 2.78
CA CYS A 65 -0.37 1.88 3.40
C CYS A 65 -0.03 2.45 4.77
N THR A 66 0.58 1.65 5.65
CA THR A 66 0.96 2.09 6.99
C THR A 66 1.91 3.28 6.94
N TYR A 67 2.94 3.24 6.10
CA TYR A 67 3.91 4.33 6.01
C TYR A 67 3.31 5.59 5.40
N VAL A 68 2.49 5.48 4.36
CA VAL A 68 1.77 6.63 3.79
C VAL A 68 0.84 7.25 4.85
N GLN A 69 0.09 6.44 5.59
CA GLN A 69 -0.77 6.93 6.68
C GLN A 69 0.02 7.58 7.82
N LEU A 70 1.24 7.12 8.10
CA LEU A 70 2.11 7.66 9.15
C LEU A 70 3.06 8.76 8.66
N SER A 71 3.02 9.13 7.39
CA SER A 71 3.96 10.08 6.77
C SER A 71 3.90 11.49 7.36
N TYR A 72 2.85 11.82 8.13
CA TYR A 72 2.81 13.03 8.97
C TYR A 72 3.88 13.06 10.08
N SER A 73 4.54 11.93 10.36
CA SER A 73 5.48 11.78 11.48
C SER A 73 6.92 12.22 11.16
N ASP A 74 7.14 12.98 10.08
CA ASP A 74 8.47 13.41 9.61
C ASP A 74 9.51 12.27 9.67
N LEU A 75 9.22 11.19 8.93
CA LEU A 75 10.09 10.02 8.87
C LEU A 75 11.32 10.31 7.99
N ASP A 76 12.51 10.23 8.59
CA ASP A 76 13.77 10.34 7.85
C ASP A 76 13.81 9.32 6.68
N GLN A 77 14.28 9.78 5.52
CA GLN A 77 14.42 8.96 4.30
C GLN A 77 13.11 8.35 3.79
N PHE A 78 11.95 8.90 4.16
CA PHE A 78 10.64 8.41 3.72
C PHE A 78 10.58 8.15 2.21
N GLN A 79 10.97 9.13 1.40
CA GLN A 79 10.92 9.04 -0.06
C GLN A 79 11.79 7.88 -0.56
N ASP A 80 13.06 7.81 -0.14
CA ASP A 80 13.99 6.75 -0.56
C ASP A 80 13.49 5.36 -0.17
N ILE A 81 13.04 5.19 1.08
CA ILE A 81 12.51 3.92 1.58
C ILE A 81 11.27 3.51 0.78
N MET A 82 10.35 4.45 0.58
CA MET A 82 9.08 4.16 -0.08
C MET A 82 9.22 3.94 -1.57
N THR A 83 10.13 4.64 -2.26
CA THR A 83 10.49 4.35 -3.65
C THR A 83 11.03 2.92 -3.78
N GLY A 84 11.90 2.49 -2.87
CA GLY A 84 12.39 1.12 -2.83
C GLY A 84 11.26 0.10 -2.63
N LYS A 85 10.33 0.36 -1.70
CA LYS A 85 9.19 -0.53 -1.43
C LYS A 85 8.18 -0.58 -2.57
N ARG A 86 7.92 0.54 -3.23
CA ARG A 86 7.10 0.62 -4.45
C ARG A 86 7.71 -0.25 -5.56
N GLN A 87 9.03 -0.23 -5.73
CA GLN A 87 9.71 -1.10 -6.71
C GLN A 87 9.59 -2.60 -6.36
N GLU A 88 9.68 -2.96 -5.06
CA GLU A 88 9.45 -4.33 -4.61
C GLU A 88 8.02 -4.82 -4.93
N VAL A 89 7.01 -3.95 -4.75
CA VAL A 89 5.62 -4.25 -5.14
C VAL A 89 5.49 -4.43 -6.64
N GLU A 90 6.04 -3.53 -7.45
CA GLU A 90 6.00 -3.64 -8.91
C GLU A 90 6.61 -4.97 -9.40
N ASN A 91 7.75 -5.36 -8.83
CA ASN A 91 8.41 -6.62 -9.17
C ASN A 91 7.56 -7.85 -8.78
N LEU A 92 6.89 -7.81 -7.63
CA LEU A 92 5.97 -8.87 -7.21
C LEU A 92 4.74 -8.95 -8.11
N LEU A 93 4.13 -7.81 -8.43
CA LEU A 93 3.00 -7.74 -9.36
C LEU A 93 3.41 -8.26 -10.73
N ARG A 94 4.57 -7.89 -11.25
CA ARG A 94 5.07 -8.46 -12.50
C ARG A 94 5.19 -9.99 -12.41
N THR A 95 5.81 -10.50 -11.35
CA THR A 95 5.99 -11.94 -11.15
C THR A 95 4.66 -12.71 -11.03
N ILE A 96 3.66 -12.13 -10.36
CA ILE A 96 2.35 -12.77 -10.19
C ILE A 96 1.53 -12.71 -11.49
N PHE A 97 1.62 -11.62 -12.25
CA PHE A 97 0.71 -11.34 -13.37
C PHE A 97 1.27 -11.66 -14.76
N ASP A 98 2.58 -11.91 -14.90
CA ASP A 98 3.22 -12.20 -16.20
C ASP A 98 2.67 -13.49 -16.84
N ASP A 99 2.35 -14.50 -16.03
CA ASP A 99 1.80 -15.78 -16.48
C ASP A 99 0.26 -15.78 -16.58
N VAL A 100 -0.41 -14.68 -16.22
CA VAL A 100 -1.88 -14.61 -16.18
C VAL A 100 -2.45 -14.25 -17.54
N ASP A 101 -3.43 -15.03 -17.99
CA ASP A 101 -4.09 -14.80 -19.28
C ASP A 101 -4.68 -13.38 -19.39
N ASN A 102 -4.40 -12.70 -20.50
CA ASN A 102 -4.87 -11.33 -20.72
C ASN A 102 -6.40 -11.20 -20.72
N THR A 103 -7.15 -12.23 -21.12
CA THR A 103 -8.63 -12.22 -21.04
C THR A 103 -9.11 -12.12 -19.60
N ILE A 104 -8.43 -12.80 -18.68
CA ILE A 104 -8.70 -12.72 -17.24
C ILE A 104 -8.30 -11.34 -16.72
N ARG A 105 -7.12 -10.83 -17.09
CA ARG A 105 -6.70 -9.47 -16.70
C ARG A 105 -7.69 -8.40 -17.18
N CYS A 106 -8.24 -8.53 -18.39
CA CYS A 106 -9.29 -7.66 -18.92
C CYS A 106 -10.61 -7.78 -18.15
N LYS A 107 -11.05 -9.00 -17.81
CA LYS A 107 -12.29 -9.25 -17.04
C LYS A 107 -12.30 -8.47 -15.71
N TYR A 108 -11.15 -8.28 -15.09
CA TYR A 108 -11.00 -7.55 -13.83
C TYR A 108 -10.39 -6.16 -13.99
N ASN A 109 -10.34 -5.62 -15.22
CA ASN A 109 -9.81 -4.28 -15.52
C ASN A 109 -8.38 -4.03 -15.03
N MET A 110 -7.54 -5.07 -14.96
CA MET A 110 -6.19 -4.95 -14.40
C MET A 110 -5.26 -4.06 -15.23
N HIS A 111 -5.57 -3.85 -16.51
CA HIS A 111 -4.88 -2.88 -17.35
C HIS A 111 -5.08 -1.43 -16.91
N HIS A 112 -6.13 -1.13 -16.13
CA HIS A 112 -6.37 0.17 -15.52
C HIS A 112 -5.89 0.21 -14.05
N VAL A 113 -6.18 -0.85 -13.29
CA VAL A 113 -5.85 -0.92 -11.86
C VAL A 113 -4.34 -0.92 -11.62
N LEU A 114 -3.54 -1.69 -12.38
CA LEU A 114 -2.07 -1.75 -12.14
C LEU A 114 -1.36 -0.41 -12.41
N PRO A 115 -1.62 0.29 -13.54
CA PRO A 115 -1.06 1.62 -13.74
C PRO A 115 -1.59 2.65 -12.73
N SER A 116 -2.86 2.57 -12.34
CA SER A 116 -3.45 3.44 -11.33
C SER A 116 -2.77 3.27 -9.97
N LEU A 117 -2.59 2.02 -9.52
CA LEU A 117 -1.90 1.69 -8.28
C LEU A 117 -0.51 2.30 -8.25
N THR A 118 0.23 2.12 -9.34
CA THR A 118 1.60 2.62 -9.51
C THR A 118 1.63 4.15 -9.39
N LYS A 119 0.75 4.83 -10.12
CA LYS A 119 0.61 6.29 -10.07
C LYS A 119 0.24 6.78 -8.68
N ASN A 120 -0.69 6.11 -8.00
CA ASN A 120 -1.15 6.51 -6.68
C ASN A 120 -0.09 6.28 -5.60
N MET A 121 0.75 5.24 -5.72
CA MET A 121 1.95 5.10 -4.89
C MET A 121 2.92 6.27 -5.13
N ASP A 122 3.21 6.59 -6.39
CA ASP A 122 4.13 7.69 -6.73
C ASP A 122 3.60 9.04 -6.22
N ASN A 123 2.30 9.29 -6.30
CA ASN A 123 1.66 10.47 -5.74
C ASN A 123 1.80 10.55 -4.21
N CYS A 124 1.57 9.44 -3.50
CA CYS A 124 1.70 9.39 -2.04
C CYS A 124 3.16 9.51 -1.57
N ILE A 125 4.11 9.07 -2.39
CA ILE A 125 5.55 9.17 -2.12
C ILE A 125 6.05 10.59 -2.36
N SER A 126 5.56 11.22 -3.43
CA SER A 126 5.98 12.55 -3.87
C SER A 126 5.25 13.69 -3.17
N SER A 127 4.15 13.40 -2.46
CA SER A 127 3.48 14.41 -1.66
C SER A 127 4.38 14.78 -0.48
N ASP A 128 5.05 15.93 -0.58
CA ASP A 128 5.82 16.54 0.51
C ASP A 128 4.95 16.54 1.77
N HIS A 129 5.37 15.74 2.76
CA HIS A 129 4.86 15.71 4.13
C HIS A 129 3.35 15.97 4.26
N CYS A 130 2.54 14.91 4.32
CA CYS A 130 1.12 14.99 4.71
C CYS A 130 0.96 16.03 5.82
N SER A 131 0.37 17.17 5.48
CA SER A 131 0.47 18.37 6.28
C SER A 131 -0.10 18.14 7.69
N LYS A 132 0.48 18.85 8.66
CA LYS A 132 0.11 18.78 10.08
C LYS A 132 -1.40 18.93 10.27
N SER A 133 -1.99 17.88 10.85
CA SER A 133 -3.24 17.88 11.60
C SER A 133 -4.54 18.04 10.80
N ASN A 134 -4.99 16.95 10.20
CA ASN A 134 -6.42 16.63 10.17
C ASN A 134 -6.62 15.37 11.03
N ALA A 135 -7.63 15.36 11.89
CA ALA A 135 -7.94 14.19 12.73
C ALA A 135 -8.16 12.98 11.81
N MET A 136 -7.36 11.91 12.00
CA MET A 136 -7.54 10.68 11.26
C MET A 136 -8.97 10.17 11.50
N VAL A 137 -9.74 10.00 10.42
CA VAL A 137 -11.13 9.52 10.54
C VAL A 137 -11.14 8.06 10.98
N GLU A 138 -12.22 7.63 11.63
CA GLU A 138 -12.36 6.28 12.19
C GLU A 138 -12.05 5.17 11.18
N GLU A 139 -12.48 5.32 9.93
CA GLU A 139 -12.20 4.35 8.87
C GLU A 139 -10.71 4.23 8.56
N GLN A 140 -9.99 5.36 8.51
CA GLN A 140 -8.53 5.37 8.30
C GLN A 140 -7.80 4.76 9.50
N LEU A 141 -8.28 5.00 10.72
CA LEU A 141 -7.74 4.36 11.93
C LEU A 141 -7.90 2.85 11.91
N ASN A 142 -9.11 2.38 11.61
CA ASN A 142 -9.40 0.94 11.51
C ASN A 142 -8.52 0.28 10.45
N PHE A 143 -8.35 0.93 9.30
CA PHE A 143 -7.47 0.45 8.24
C PHE A 143 -5.99 0.42 8.66
N LEU A 144 -5.51 1.46 9.35
CA LEU A 144 -4.15 1.50 9.89
C LEU A 144 -3.91 0.36 10.88
N LEU A 145 -4.85 0.14 11.80
CA LEU A 145 -4.77 -0.93 12.81
C LEU A 145 -4.76 -2.31 12.17
N LEU A 146 -5.58 -2.54 11.13
CA LEU A 146 -5.57 -3.78 10.36
C LEU A 146 -4.20 -4.04 9.71
N ASN A 147 -3.60 -3.02 9.09
CA ASN A 147 -2.28 -3.14 8.47
C ASN A 147 -1.18 -3.40 9.52
N LEU A 148 -1.20 -2.67 10.63
CA LEU A 148 -0.25 -2.87 11.74
C LEU A 148 -0.38 -4.26 12.35
N HIS A 149 -1.60 -4.78 12.51
CA HIS A 149 -1.84 -6.15 12.96
C HIS A 149 -1.26 -7.17 11.96
N HIS A 150 -1.50 -6.99 10.66
CA HIS A 150 -0.96 -7.90 9.64
C HIS A 150 0.58 -7.90 9.63
N LEU A 151 1.20 -6.71 9.66
CA LEU A 151 2.66 -6.56 9.74
C LEU A 151 3.23 -7.20 11.01
N SER A 152 2.59 -6.98 12.15
CA SER A 152 3.02 -7.53 13.44
C SER A 152 2.91 -9.04 13.48
N LYS A 153 1.81 -9.60 12.97
CA LYS A 153 1.59 -11.04 12.85
C LYS A 153 2.67 -11.70 11.99
N TYR A 154 2.91 -11.16 10.79
CA TYR A 154 3.96 -11.68 9.90
C TYR A 154 5.34 -11.65 10.56
N ARG A 155 5.68 -10.55 11.24
CA ARG A 155 6.95 -10.42 11.97
C ARG A 155 7.07 -11.46 13.09
N ALA A 156 6.00 -11.68 13.86
CA ALA A 156 5.98 -12.69 14.90
C ALA A 156 6.16 -14.10 14.36
N GLU A 157 5.50 -14.45 13.25
CA GLU A 157 5.64 -15.74 12.57
C GLU A 157 7.08 -15.98 12.10
N LYS A 158 7.73 -14.96 11.52
CA LYS A 158 9.13 -15.07 11.09
C LYS A 158 10.11 -15.17 12.25
N ILE A 159 9.89 -14.43 13.34
CA ILE A 159 10.70 -14.56 14.55
C ILE A 159 10.55 -15.98 15.12
N PHE A 160 9.33 -16.50 15.20
CA PHE A 160 9.06 -17.86 15.69
C PHE A 160 9.73 -18.92 14.82
N GLN A 161 9.65 -18.78 13.50
CA GLN A 161 10.34 -19.66 12.55
C GLN A 161 11.86 -19.66 12.79
N LEU A 162 12.48 -18.48 12.94
CA LEU A 162 13.91 -18.36 13.23
C LEU A 162 14.29 -18.99 14.58
N VAL A 163 13.49 -18.78 15.63
CA VAL A 163 13.74 -19.38 16.95
C VAL A 163 13.71 -20.91 16.89
N ASN A 164 12.77 -21.49 16.13
CA ASN A 164 12.69 -22.94 15.93
C ASN A 164 13.84 -23.48 15.06
N GLU A 165 14.20 -22.78 13.97
CA GLU A 165 15.27 -23.20 13.05
C GLU A 165 16.66 -23.17 13.72
N TYR A 166 16.91 -22.20 14.61
CA TYR A 166 18.20 -22.01 15.27
C TYR A 166 18.24 -22.50 16.73
N GLY A 167 17.14 -23.05 17.26
CA GLY A 167 17.08 -23.60 18.61
C GLY A 167 17.48 -22.61 19.70
N ILE A 168 17.03 -21.35 19.61
CA ILE A 168 17.40 -20.27 20.55
C ILE A 168 16.63 -20.41 21.90
N LEU A 169 16.28 -21.64 22.30
CA LEU A 169 15.55 -21.97 23.53
C LEU A 169 16.25 -23.08 24.29
#